data_AF-A0A6G3QEA6-F1
#
_entry.id   AF-A0A6G3QEA6-F1
#
_cell.length_a   1.000
_cell.length_b   1.000
_cell.length_c   1.000
_cell.angle_alpha   90.00
_cell.angle_beta   90.00
_cell.angle_gamma   90.00
#
_symmetry.space_group_name_H-M   'P 1'
#
loop_
_entity.id
_entity.type
_entity.pdbx_description
1 polymer ?
#
loop_
_entity_poly.entity_id
_entity_poly.type
_entity_poly.pdbx_seq_one_letter_code
_entity_poly.pdbx_strand_id
1 'polypeptide(L)'
;MRRWGLLAWGVALVASPFLLGITFFVGIFSGGHEIDETCASLGQPLDDQYRAEHWREPGQWFPLHNKCNADYDLVPVWVNPAIVVLTLLIVVCMGIGMWLAVARLVAKRQAKRSKTAKST
;
A
#
# COMPACT_ATOMS: atom_id res chain seq x y z
N MET A 1 -1.64 26.27 -12.94
CA MET A 1 -0.77 25.31 -12.22
C MET A 1 -1.35 24.81 -10.89
N ARG A 2 -1.74 25.68 -9.94
CA ARG A 2 -2.20 25.25 -8.59
C ARG A 2 -3.45 24.35 -8.54
N ARG A 3 -4.39 24.47 -9.49
CA ARG A 3 -5.57 23.59 -9.61
C ARG A 3 -5.21 22.17 -10.09
N TRP A 4 -4.21 22.05 -10.96
CA TRP A 4 -3.73 20.75 -11.45
C TRP A 4 -3.01 19.96 -10.37
N GLY A 5 -2.24 20.64 -9.52
CA GLY A 5 -1.65 20.02 -8.33
C GLY A 5 -2.72 19.44 -7.40
N LEU A 6 -3.75 20.22 -7.03
CA LEU A 6 -4.82 19.73 -6.16
C LEU A 6 -5.60 18.54 -6.75
N LEU A 7 -5.81 18.53 -8.06
CA LEU A 7 -6.43 17.39 -8.75
C LEU A 7 -5.52 16.16 -8.73
N ALA A 8 -4.23 16.32 -9.04
CA ALA A 8 -3.26 15.22 -9.01
C ALA A 8 -3.11 14.61 -7.61
N TRP A 9 -3.06 15.44 -6.56
CA TRP A 9 -3.03 14.99 -5.16
C TRP A 9 -4.33 14.26 -4.78
N GLY A 10 -5.49 14.73 -5.25
CA GLY A 10 -6.77 14.06 -5.04
C GLY A 10 -6.84 12.70 -5.72
N VAL A 11 -6.40 12.61 -6.99
CA VAL A 11 -6.33 11.34 -7.73
C VAL A 11 -5.36 10.39 -7.03
N ALA A 12 -4.18 10.87 -6.61
CA ALA A 12 -3.21 10.04 -5.89
C ALA A 12 -3.80 9.49 -4.57
N LEU A 13 -4.53 10.30 -3.80
CA LEU A 13 -5.15 9.87 -2.54
C LEU A 13 -6.18 8.76 -2.74
N VAL A 14 -6.96 8.80 -3.82
CA VAL A 14 -8.00 7.80 -4.12
C VAL A 14 -7.43 6.57 -4.84
N ALA A 15 -6.53 6.78 -5.80
CA ALA A 15 -5.97 5.70 -6.61
C ALA A 15 -5.01 4.82 -5.78
N SER A 16 -4.25 5.39 -4.86
CA SER A 16 -3.26 4.63 -4.07
C SER A 16 -3.84 3.50 -3.24
N PRO A 17 -4.91 3.67 -2.43
CA PRO A 17 -5.48 2.55 -1.69
C PRO A 17 -6.08 1.49 -2.62
N PHE A 18 -6.62 1.89 -3.77
CA PHE A 18 -7.15 0.96 -4.76
C PHE A 18 -6.03 0.11 -5.40
N LEU A 19 -4.95 0.77 -5.83
CA LEU A 19 -3.76 0.11 -6.36
C LEU A 19 -3.07 -0.76 -5.29
N LEU A 20 -3.06 -0.32 -4.03
CA LEU A 20 -2.51 -1.09 -2.92
C LEU A 20 -3.32 -2.38 -2.71
N GLY A 21 -4.66 -2.28 -2.71
CA GLY A 21 -5.55 -3.43 -2.62
C GLY A 21 -5.32 -4.42 -3.77
N ILE A 22 -5.20 -3.94 -5.01
CA ILE A 22 -4.89 -4.80 -6.17
C ILE A 22 -3.52 -5.46 -6.01
N THR A 23 -2.49 -4.70 -5.64
CA THR A 23 -1.13 -5.22 -5.46
C THR A 23 -1.08 -6.30 -4.38
N PHE A 24 -1.78 -6.06 -3.27
CA PHE A 24 -1.89 -7.01 -2.17
C PHE A 24 -2.65 -8.28 -2.58
N PHE A 25 -3.73 -8.12 -3.36
CA PHE A 25 -4.48 -9.24 -3.93
C PHE A 25 -3.61 -10.10 -4.86
N VAL A 26 -2.85 -9.46 -5.77
CA VAL A 26 -1.89 -10.17 -6.64
C VAL A 26 -0.85 -10.95 -5.82
N GLY A 27 -0.34 -10.36 -4.73
CA GLY A 27 0.60 -11.04 -3.84
C GLY A 27 -0.01 -12.27 -3.16
N ILE A 28 -1.18 -12.14 -2.53
CA ILE A 28 -1.85 -13.24 -1.82
C ILE A 28 -2.22 -14.38 -2.77
N PHE A 29 -2.71 -14.05 -3.97
CA PHE A 29 -3.18 -15.05 -4.93
C PHE A 29 -2.09 -15.52 -5.91
N SER A 30 -0.83 -15.13 -5.70
CA SER A 30 0.31 -15.60 -6.51
C SER A 30 0.52 -17.11 -6.47
N GLY A 31 0.02 -17.78 -5.42
CA GLY A 31 0.11 -19.23 -5.21
C GLY A 31 -0.80 -20.10 -6.06
N GLY A 32 -1.81 -19.52 -6.72
CA GLY A 32 -2.88 -20.30 -7.35
C GLY A 32 -3.73 -21.08 -6.35
N HIS A 33 -4.54 -22.00 -6.86
CA HIS A 33 -5.39 -22.89 -6.04
C HIS A 33 -4.56 -24.06 -5.46
N GLU A 34 -3.58 -24.52 -6.23
CA GLU A 34 -2.65 -25.59 -5.87
C GLU A 34 -1.22 -25.11 -6.16
N ILE A 35 -0.47 -24.91 -5.08
CA ILE A 35 0.91 -24.38 -5.16
C ILE A 35 1.81 -25.38 -5.88
N ASP A 36 1.59 -26.69 -5.68
CA ASP A 36 2.36 -27.74 -6.35
C ASP A 36 2.21 -27.68 -7.88
N GLU A 37 0.96 -27.63 -8.38
CA GLU A 37 0.70 -27.47 -9.81
C GLU A 37 1.28 -26.16 -10.37
N THR A 38 1.18 -25.07 -9.61
CA THR A 38 1.70 -23.76 -10.04
C THR A 38 3.23 -23.76 -10.12
N CYS A 39 3.91 -24.33 -9.13
CA CYS A 39 5.36 -24.51 -9.14
C CYS A 39 5.81 -25.43 -10.28
N ALA A 40 5.14 -26.57 -10.46
CA ALA A 40 5.41 -27.51 -11.53
C ALA A 40 5.22 -26.87 -12.92
N SER A 41 4.21 -26.02 -13.09
CA SER A 41 3.96 -25.28 -14.35
C SER A 41 5.09 -24.31 -14.71
N LEU A 42 5.82 -23.82 -13.71
CA LEU A 42 6.99 -22.95 -13.85
C LEU A 42 8.30 -23.74 -13.93
N GLY A 43 8.23 -25.07 -13.94
CA GLY A 43 9.39 -25.96 -13.97
C GLY A 43 10.20 -25.96 -12.67
N GLN A 44 9.61 -25.50 -11.56
CA GLN A 44 10.23 -25.48 -10.25
C GLN A 44 9.64 -26.60 -9.39
N PRO A 45 10.45 -27.54 -8.86
CA PRO A 45 9.94 -28.55 -7.94
C PRO A 45 9.53 -27.88 -6.63
N LEU A 46 8.37 -28.28 -6.10
CA LEU A 46 7.94 -27.90 -4.77
C LEU A 46 8.83 -28.60 -3.74
N ASP A 47 9.48 -27.83 -2.88
CA ASP A 47 10.28 -28.36 -1.77
C ASP A 47 9.42 -28.45 -0.50
N ASP A 48 8.81 -29.61 -0.31
CA ASP A 48 7.96 -29.89 0.85
C ASP A 48 8.73 -29.84 2.17
N GLN A 49 10.02 -30.20 2.17
CA GLN A 49 10.85 -30.11 3.38
C GLN A 49 11.10 -28.66 3.76
N TYR A 50 11.49 -27.83 2.79
CA TYR A 50 11.64 -26.39 3.00
C TYR A 50 10.33 -25.77 3.51
N ARG A 51 9.19 -26.11 2.91
CA ARG A 51 7.88 -25.60 3.34
C ARG A 51 7.46 -26.09 4.73
N ALA A 52 7.79 -27.32 5.11
CA ALA A 52 7.52 -27.84 6.44
C ALA A 52 8.35 -27.09 7.51
N GLU A 53 9.62 -26.82 7.21
CA GLU A 53 10.49 -26.02 8.08
C GLU A 53 10.05 -24.55 8.16
N HIS A 54 9.57 -24.00 7.04
CA HIS A 54 9.22 -22.58 6.88
C HIS A 54 7.71 -22.34 6.76
N TRP A 55 6.88 -23.16 7.44
CA TRP A 55 5.42 -23.11 7.34
C TRP A 55 4.80 -21.75 7.73
N ARG A 56 5.55 -20.89 8.44
CA ARG A 56 5.14 -19.53 8.83
C ARG A 56 5.38 -18.48 7.75
N GLU A 57 6.25 -18.72 6.77
CA GLU A 57 6.56 -17.76 5.70
C GLU A 57 5.32 -17.33 4.89
N PRO A 58 4.42 -18.25 4.46
CA PRO A 58 3.22 -17.87 3.72
C PRO A 58 2.20 -17.07 4.54
N GLY A 59 2.27 -17.17 5.88
CA GLY A 59 1.38 -16.46 6.80
C GLY A 59 1.86 -15.05 7.14
N GLN A 60 3.03 -14.62 6.66
CA GLN A 60 3.54 -13.28 6.92
C GLN A 60 2.77 -12.24 6.11
N TRP A 61 2.23 -11.26 6.83
CA TRP A 61 1.54 -10.11 6.27
C TRP A 61 2.44 -9.17 5.43
N PHE A 62 3.75 -9.13 5.71
CA PHE A 62 4.77 -8.43 4.93
C PHE A 62 6.18 -8.87 5.38
N PRO A 63 7.15 -9.04 4.47
CA PRO A 63 7.00 -9.06 3.01
C PRO A 63 6.15 -10.25 2.57
N LEU A 64 5.39 -10.10 1.48
CA LEU A 64 4.64 -11.22 0.92
C LEU A 64 5.62 -12.15 0.23
N HIS A 65 5.60 -13.41 0.65
CA HIS A 65 6.39 -14.48 0.08
C HIS A 65 5.50 -15.69 -0.11
N ASN A 66 5.63 -16.35 -1.25
CA ASN A 66 5.06 -17.66 -1.47
C ASN A 66 6.06 -18.46 -2.29
N LYS A 67 6.94 -19.17 -1.59
CA LYS A 67 8.07 -19.85 -2.20
C LYS A 67 7.72 -21.28 -2.63
N CYS A 68 8.22 -21.67 -3.81
CA CYS A 68 8.27 -23.07 -4.25
C CYS A 68 9.44 -23.80 -3.56
N ASN A 69 10.59 -23.13 -3.48
CA ASN A 69 11.83 -23.60 -2.90
C ASN A 69 12.62 -22.40 -2.35
N ALA A 70 13.81 -22.63 -1.79
CA ALA A 70 14.61 -21.55 -1.19
C ALA A 70 14.94 -20.39 -2.18
N ASP A 71 15.01 -20.70 -3.48
CA ASP A 71 15.50 -19.81 -4.53
C ASP A 71 14.38 -19.15 -5.37
N TYR A 72 13.17 -19.72 -5.36
CA TYR A 72 12.07 -19.30 -6.23
C TYR A 72 10.81 -18.90 -5.45
N ASP A 73 10.41 -17.65 -5.65
CA ASP A 73 9.20 -17.04 -5.09
C ASP A 73 8.16 -16.82 -6.19
N LEU A 74 6.92 -17.27 -5.95
CA LEU A 74 5.81 -17.01 -6.85
C LEU A 74 5.36 -15.54 -6.78
N VAL A 75 5.63 -14.85 -5.65
CA VAL A 75 5.29 -13.44 -5.52
C VAL A 75 6.18 -12.62 -6.46
N PRO A 76 5.60 -11.86 -7.41
CA PRO A 76 6.40 -11.06 -8.31
C PRO A 76 7.26 -10.04 -7.54
N VAL A 77 8.52 -9.89 -7.97
CA VAL A 77 9.53 -9.02 -7.31
C VAL A 77 9.08 -7.56 -7.11
N TRP A 78 8.12 -7.08 -7.90
CA TRP A 78 7.59 -5.72 -7.83
C TRP A 78 6.51 -5.52 -6.75
N VAL A 79 5.87 -6.59 -6.26
CA VAL A 79 4.74 -6.51 -5.32
C VAL A 79 5.18 -5.87 -4.00
N ASN A 80 6.24 -6.37 -3.38
CA ASN A 80 6.72 -5.85 -2.09
C ASN A 80 7.17 -4.37 -2.17
N PRO A 81 8.00 -3.96 -3.14
CA PRO A 81 8.31 -2.55 -3.37
C PRO A 81 7.08 -1.69 -3.65
N ALA A 82 6.12 -2.17 -4.44
CA ALA A 82 4.90 -1.44 -4.76
C ALA A 82 4.04 -1.20 -3.51
N ILE A 83 3.89 -2.20 -2.63
CA ILE A 83 3.22 -2.05 -1.33
C ILE A 83 3.87 -0.92 -0.54
N VAL A 84 5.19 -0.92 -0.41
CA VAL A 84 5.92 0.13 0.33
C VAL A 84 5.66 1.52 -0.27
N VAL A 85 5.82 1.68 -1.58
CA VAL A 85 5.64 2.97 -2.27
C VAL A 85 4.21 3.48 -2.14
N LEU A 86 3.21 2.62 -2.36
CA LEU A 86 1.79 2.98 -2.27
C LEU A 86 1.40 3.35 -0.84
N THR A 87 1.89 2.61 0.16
CA THR A 87 1.64 2.91 1.57
C THR A 87 2.24 4.26 1.96
N LEU A 88 3.47 4.56 1.52
CA LEU A 88 4.09 5.86 1.74
C LEU A 88 3.30 6.99 1.06
N LEU A 89 2.81 6.77 -0.17
CA LEU A 89 2.02 7.77 -0.87
C LEU A 89 0.72 8.09 -0.11
N ILE A 90 0.04 7.07 0.43
CA ILE A 90 -1.16 7.25 1.25
C ILE A 90 -0.84 8.08 2.50
N VAL A 91 0.23 7.73 3.23
CA VAL A 91 0.64 8.45 4.45
C VAL A 91 0.95 9.92 4.15
N VAL A 92 1.69 10.20 3.07
CA VAL A 92 2.03 11.57 2.67
C VAL A 92 0.78 12.35 2.27
N CYS A 93 -0.09 11.76 1.45
CA CYS A 93 -1.36 12.38 1.04
C CYS A 93 -2.26 12.70 2.25
N MET A 94 -2.38 11.76 3.20
CA MET A 94 -3.14 11.98 4.44
C MET A 94 -2.52 13.07 5.31
N GLY A 95 -1.20 13.05 5.49
CA GLY A 95 -0.48 14.05 6.27
C GLY A 95 -0.66 15.47 5.74
N ILE A 96 -0.54 15.65 4.42
CA ILE A 96 -0.76 16.94 3.76
C ILE A 96 -2.23 17.35 3.87
N GLY A 97 -3.17 16.44 3.66
CA GLY A 97 -4.60 16.70 3.79
C GLY A 97 -4.96 17.19 5.21
N MET A 98 -4.45 16.51 6.23
CA MET A 98 -4.66 16.87 7.63
C MET A 98 -4.04 18.21 7.98
N TRP A 99 -2.80 18.47 7.54
CA TRP A 99 -2.14 19.76 7.75
C TRP A 99 -2.92 20.92 7.13
N LEU A 100 -3.36 20.77 5.87
CA LEU A 100 -4.17 21.77 5.19
C LEU A 100 -5.52 22.00 5.88
N ALA A 101 -6.16 20.95 6.39
CA ALA A 101 -7.41 21.06 7.14
C ALA A 101 -7.20 21.85 8.45
N VAL A 102 -6.17 21.51 9.22
CA VAL A 102 -5.82 22.21 10.47
C VAL A 102 -5.49 23.67 10.20
N ALA A 103 -4.65 23.97 9.21
CA ALA A 103 -4.29 25.34 8.85
C ALA A 103 -5.52 26.19 8.48
N ARG A 104 -6.48 25.63 7.73
CA ARG A 104 -7.75 26.30 7.40
C ARG A 104 -8.62 26.55 8.63
N LEU A 105 -8.70 25.60 9.56
CA LEU A 105 -9.45 25.77 10.80
C LEU A 105 -8.85 26.86 11.68
N VAL A 106 -7.51 26.89 11.81
CA VAL A 106 -6.80 27.93 12.56
C VAL A 106 -7.04 29.31 11.94
N ALA A 107 -6.88 29.45 10.62
CA ALA A 107 -7.14 30.71 9.92
C ALA A 107 -8.59 31.20 10.09
N LYS A 108 -9.57 30.29 9.99
CA LYS A 108 -10.99 30.63 10.25
C LYS A 108 -11.22 31.09 11.68
N ARG A 109 -10.60 30.44 12.68
CA ARG A 109 -10.71 30.83 14.09
C ARG A 109 -10.11 32.22 14.34
N GLN A 110 -8.95 32.52 13.76
CA GLN A 110 -8.31 33.84 13.87
C GLN A 110 -9.17 34.94 13.22
N ALA A 111 -9.71 34.69 12.02
CA ALA A 111 -10.60 35.64 11.34
C ALA A 111 -11.92 35.88 12.10
N LYS A 112 -12.43 34.88 12.82
CA LYS A 112 -13.61 35.05 13.70
C LYS A 112 -13.26 35.93 14.91
N ARG A 113 -12.12 35.67 15.57
CA ARG A 113 -11.64 36.44 16.73
C ARG A 113 -11.43 37.92 16.41
N SER A 114 -10.83 38.25 15.26
CA SER A 114 -10.59 39.63 14.85
C SER A 114 -11.87 40.40 14.52
N LYS A 115 -12.90 39.74 13.98
CA LYS A 115 -14.23 40.36 13.77
C LYS A 115 -14.93 40.68 15.09
N THR A 116 -14.88 39.78 16.08
CA THR A 116 -15.47 40.02 17.40
C THR A 116 -14.78 41.18 18.13
N ALA A 117 -13.45 41.25 18.06
CA ALA A 117 -12.66 42.32 18.69
C ALA A 117 -12.89 43.71 18.07
N LYS A 118 -13.34 43.80 16.81
CA LYS A 118 -13.62 45.09 16.13
C LYS A 118 -15.05 45.60 16.35
N SER A 119 -15.93 44.78 16.94
CA SER A 119 -17.33 45.11 17.21
C SER A 119 -17.59 45.54 18.66
N THR A 120 -16.54 45.56 19.49
CA THR A 120 -16.56 46.04 20.88
C THR A 120 -15.85 47.38 20.92
#